data_AF-A0A924SS25-F1
#
_entry.id   AF-A0A924SS25-F1
#
_cell.length_a   1.000
_cell.length_b   1.000
_cell.length_c   1.000
_cell.angle_alpha   90.00
_cell.angle_beta   90.00
_cell.angle_gamma   90.00
#
_symmetry.space_group_name_H-M   'P 1'
#
loop_
_entity.id
_entity.type
_entity.pdbx_description
1 polymer ?
#
loop_
_entity_poly.entity_id
_entity_poly.type
_entity_poly.pdbx_seq_one_letter_code
_entity_poly.pdbx_strand_id
1 'polypeptide(L)' 'MAPQPSTRWQSLSPCAYGAFIVHPPVLVGIGLLLANQPWPNSVRFAIAGVAGVALSFLLARALLMIPGARRVL' A
#
# COMPACT_ATOMS: atom_id res chain seq x y z
N MET A 1 -11.38 -0.91 28.41
CA MET A 1 -11.05 -2.16 27.69
C MET A 1 -10.65 -1.76 26.28
N ALA A 2 -9.40 -2.01 25.88
CA ALA A 2 -8.95 -1.63 24.54
C ALA A 2 -9.66 -2.53 23.49
N PRO A 3 -10.09 -1.97 22.34
CA PRO A 3 -10.70 -2.78 21.28
C PRO A 3 -9.72 -3.83 20.76
N GLN A 4 -10.16 -5.09 20.74
CA GLN A 4 -9.39 -6.22 20.23
C GLN A 4 -9.27 -6.10 18.70
N PRO A 5 -8.07 -6.18 18.11
CA PRO A 5 -7.92 -6.10 16.66
C PRO A 5 -8.57 -7.30 15.99
N SER A 6 -9.29 -7.05 14.89
CA SER A 6 -9.97 -8.08 14.11
C SER A 6 -8.98 -9.08 13.51
N THR A 7 -9.22 -10.37 13.71
CA THR A 7 -8.35 -11.48 13.27
C THR A 7 -8.06 -11.45 11.76
N ARG A 8 -9.03 -10.99 10.95
CA ARG A 8 -8.89 -10.88 9.48
C ARG A 8 -7.81 -9.91 9.02
N TRP A 9 -7.57 -8.85 9.78
CA TRP A 9 -6.63 -7.77 9.42
C TRP A 9 -5.28 -7.90 10.13
N GLN A 10 -5.17 -8.82 11.09
CA GLN A 10 -3.97 -9.02 11.90
C GLN A 10 -2.76 -9.49 11.06
N SER A 11 -3.01 -10.23 9.97
CA SER A 11 -1.96 -10.67 9.03
C SER A 11 -1.30 -9.52 8.27
N LEU A 12 -1.97 -8.37 8.16
CA LEU A 12 -1.46 -7.18 7.46
C LEU A 12 -0.69 -6.24 8.39
N SER A 13 -0.87 -6.36 9.71
CA SER A 13 -0.22 -5.51 10.71
C SER A 13 1.31 -5.43 10.57
N PRO A 14 2.06 -6.53 10.32
CA PRO A 14 3.50 -6.45 10.17
C PRO A 14 3.93 -5.62 8.95
N CYS A 15 3.10 -5.53 7.92
CA CYS A 15 3.39 -4.77 6.70
C CYS A 15 2.88 -3.33 6.75
N ALA A 16 2.07 -2.96 7.75
CA ALA A 16 1.36 -1.69 7.76
C ALA A 16 2.30 -0.47 7.78
N TYR A 17 3.36 -0.52 8.60
CA TYR A 17 4.34 0.56 8.68
C TYR A 17 5.20 0.65 7.41
N GLY A 18 5.66 -0.49 6.88
CA GLY A 18 6.34 -0.54 5.59
C GLY A 18 5.46 0.02 4.46
N ALA A 19 4.17 -0.34 4.43
CA ALA A 19 3.20 0.14 3.45
C ALA A 19 3.00 1.64 3.55
N PHE A 20 2.95 2.19 4.76
CA PHE A 20 2.90 3.62 5.00
C PHE A 20 4.12 4.35 4.42
N ILE A 21 5.31 3.79 4.55
CA ILE A 21 6.54 4.40 4.00
C ILE A 21 6.57 4.32 2.47
N VAL A 22 6.11 3.21 1.87
CA VAL A 22 6.17 3.01 0.42
C VAL A 22 4.99 3.59 -0.35
N HIS A 23 3.88 3.94 0.31
CA HIS A 23 2.69 4.44 -0.39
C HIS A 23 2.94 5.73 -1.21
N PRO A 24 3.77 6.70 -0.78
CA PRO A 24 3.93 7.94 -1.52
C PRO A 24 4.50 7.74 -2.93
N PRO A 25 5.66 7.06 -3.12
CA PRO A 25 6.17 6.81 -4.46
C PRO A 25 5.25 5.91 -5.29
N VAL A 26 4.54 4.96 -4.66
CA VAL A 26 3.55 4.11 -5.35
C VAL A 26 2.41 4.95 -5.94
N LEU A 27 1.80 5.82 -5.14
CA LEU A 27 0.71 6.68 -5.61
C LEU A 27 1.17 7.66 -6.68
N VAL A 28 2.38 8.23 -6.55
CA VAL A 28 2.96 9.09 -7.59
C VAL A 28 3.13 8.30 -8.89
N GLY A 29 3.70 7.10 -8.84
CA GLY A 29 3.87 6.24 -10.01
C GLY A 29 2.54 5.91 -10.70
N ILE A 30 1.51 5.51 -9.93
CA ILE A 30 0.18 5.26 -10.48
C ILE A 30 -0.43 6.54 -11.06
N GLY A 31 -0.28 7.68 -10.38
CA GLY A 31 -0.77 8.97 -10.85
C GLY A 31 -0.17 9.36 -12.20
N LEU A 32 1.14 9.17 -12.38
CA LEU A 32 1.81 9.41 -13.65
C LEU A 32 1.32 8.47 -14.76
N LEU A 33 1.11 7.18 -14.46
CA LEU A 33 0.56 6.20 -15.41
C LEU A 33 -0.87 6.55 -15.85
N LEU A 34 -1.67 7.11 -14.94
CA LEU A 34 -3.07 7.49 -15.19
C LEU A 34 -3.23 8.93 -15.74
N ALA A 35 -2.18 9.75 -15.73
CA ALA A 35 -2.25 11.17 -16.06
C ALA A 35 -2.83 11.42 -17.47
N ASN A 36 -2.36 10.65 -18.45
CA ASN A 36 -2.74 10.82 -19.86
C ASN A 36 -3.83 9.87 -20.33
N GLN A 37 -4.46 9.11 -19.42
CA GLN A 37 -5.52 8.17 -19.81
C GLN A 37 -6.84 8.92 -20.06
N PRO A 38 -7.64 8.58 -21.08
CA PRO A 38 -8.89 9.29 -21.39
C PRO A 38 -10.07 8.94 -20.44
N TRP A 39 -9.80 8.38 -19.27
CA TRP A 39 -10.83 7.88 -18.35
C TRP A 39 -11.45 8.97 -17.47
N PRO A 40 -12.70 8.79 -17.00
CA PRO A 40 -13.31 9.67 -16.00
C PRO A 40 -12.50 9.71 -14.69
N ASN A 41 -12.54 10.84 -13.99
CA ASN A 41 -11.80 11.03 -12.73
C ASN A 41 -12.20 10.01 -11.65
N SER A 42 -13.48 9.61 -11.60
CA SER A 42 -13.96 8.57 -10.67
C SER A 42 -13.30 7.21 -10.91
N VAL A 43 -13.10 6.84 -12.18
CA VAL A 43 -12.43 5.59 -12.57
C VAL A 43 -10.95 5.65 -12.20
N ARG A 44 -10.27 6.76 -12.53
CA ARG A 44 -8.86 6.94 -12.15
C ARG A 44 -8.67 6.91 -10.63
N PHE A 45 -9.59 7.53 -9.89
CA PHE A 45 -9.59 7.50 -8.42
C PHE A 45 -9.77 6.07 -7.88
N ALA A 46 -10.75 5.33 -8.40
CA ALA A 46 -10.98 3.94 -7.98
C ALA A 46 -9.75 3.06 -8.25
N ILE A 47 -9.12 3.22 -9.42
CA ILE A 47 -7.90 2.50 -9.77
C ILE A 47 -6.74 2.91 -8.87
N ALA A 48 -6.51 4.21 -8.68
CA ALA A 48 -5.45 4.71 -7.81
C ALA A 48 -5.61 4.25 -6.36
N GLY A 49 -6.84 4.26 -5.84
CA GLY A 49 -7.13 3.78 -4.48
C GLY A 49 -6.89 2.28 -4.32
N VAL A 50 -7.50 1.46 -5.18
CA VAL A 50 -7.38 -0.01 -5.09
C VAL A 50 -5.95 -0.47 -5.38
N ALA A 51 -5.36 -0.01 -6.47
CA ALA A 51 -3.99 -0.39 -6.85
C ALA A 51 -2.96 0.18 -5.88
N GLY A 52 -3.16 1.42 -5.39
CA GLY A 52 -2.28 2.06 -4.42
C GLY A 52 -2.20 1.26 -3.13
N VAL A 53 -3.34 0.86 -2.56
CA VAL A 53 -3.38 0.01 -1.36
C VAL A 53 -2.74 -1.35 -1.63
N ALA A 54 -3.15 -2.04 -2.69
CA ALA A 54 -2.65 -3.37 -3.01
C ALA A 54 -1.13 -3.40 -3.24
N LEU A 55 -0.61 -2.48 -4.06
CA LEU A 55 0.82 -2.40 -4.36
C LEU A 55 1.64 -1.96 -3.15
N SER A 56 1.13 -1.06 -2.31
CA SER A 56 1.85 -0.62 -1.10
C SER A 56 2.04 -1.78 -0.12
N PHE A 57 1.00 -2.58 0.13
CA PHE A 57 1.12 -3.76 1.00
C PHE A 57 1.97 -4.87 0.37
N LEU A 58 1.89 -5.06 -0.95
CA LEU A 58 2.70 -6.05 -1.66
C LEU A 58 4.19 -5.70 -1.62
N LEU A 59 4.54 -4.44 -1.87
CA LEU A 59 5.92 -3.95 -1.79
C LEU A 59 6.43 -3.96 -0.36
N ALA A 60 5.61 -3.57 0.63
CA ALA A 60 5.98 -3.68 2.04
C ALA A 60 6.28 -5.13 2.44
N ARG A 61 5.46 -6.09 1.99
CA ARG A 61 5.69 -7.51 2.22
C ARG A 61 7.00 -7.97 1.58
N ALA A 62 7.28 -7.55 0.35
CA ALA A 62 8.54 -7.85 -0.33
C ALA A 62 9.74 -7.23 0.41
N LEU A 63 9.61 -6.00 0.92
CA LEU A 63 10.63 -5.30 1.67
C LEU A 63 10.98 -6.05 2.97
N LEU A 64 9.97 -6.58 3.67
CA LEU A 64 10.17 -7.42 4.87
C LEU A 64 10.83 -8.78 4.59
N MET A 65 10.95 -9.21 3.33
CA MET A 65 11.72 -10.40 2.96
C MET A 65 13.23 -10.10 2.88
N ILE A 66 13.64 -8.84 2.82
CA ILE A 66 15.04 -8.44 2.79
C ILE A 66 15.64 -8.57 4.22
N PRO A 67 16.73 -9.33 4.40
CA PRO A 67 17.37 -9.47 5.71
C PRO A 67 17.83 -8.09 6.21
N GLY A 68 17.31 -7.67 7.36
CA GLY A 68 17.60 -6.36 7.97
C GLY A 68 16.43 -5.37 7.92
N ALA A 69 15.54 -5.44 6.93
CA ALA A 69 14.39 -4.55 6.85
C ALA A 69 13.41 -4.72 8.03
N ARG A 70 13.22 -5.97 8.47
CA ARG A 70 12.42 -6.33 9.67
C ARG A 70 12.93 -5.75 11.01
N ARG A 71 14.16 -5.22 11.06
CA ARG A 71 14.68 -4.58 12.28
C ARG A 71 14.30 -3.10 12.37
N VAL A 72 13.96 -2.48 11.24
CA VAL A 72 13.70 -1.03 11.12
C VAL A 72 12.22 -0.75 10.88
N LEU A 73 11.53 -1.68 10.21
CA LEU A 73 10.10 -1.63 9.87
C LEU A 73 9.27 -2.51 10.79
#